data_AF-A0A922Z8G9-F1
#
_entry.id   AF-A0A922Z8G9-F1
#
_cell.length_a   1.000
_cell.length_b   1.000
_cell.length_c   1.000
_cell.angle_alpha   90.00
_cell.angle_beta   90.00
_cell.angle_gamma   90.00
#
_symmetry.space_group_name_H-M   'P 1'
#
loop_
_entity.id
_entity.type
_entity.pdbx_description
1 polymer ?
#
loop_
_entity_poly.entity_id
_entity_poly.type
_entity_poly.pdbx_seq_one_letter_code
_entity_poly.pdbx_strand_id
1 'polypeptide(L)'
;MIQRILAENRAEWDEMLVLFQSQNMQARVQRENSTETLHELNVALANLYDRVMPYHGKARAYKDALERLIDRTIKGYNEGKNEAARRSGGIQLCREYVVHYPNSEYVCNLFDLQDDWAFYFEQLDAIVRSIRFKSDAKITNNSLLNLERNLM
;
A
#
# COMPACT_ATOMS: atom_id res chain seq x y z
N MET A 1 -16.32 -10.24 1.58
CA MET A 1 -15.23 -9.33 1.17
C MET A 1 -14.87 -8.36 2.29
N ILE A 2 -15.79 -7.50 2.75
CA ILE A 2 -15.51 -6.57 3.86
C ILE A 2 -15.15 -7.26 5.18
N GLN A 3 -15.73 -8.42 5.47
CA GLN A 3 -15.35 -9.24 6.62
C GLN A 3 -13.85 -9.61 6.62
N ARG A 4 -13.25 -9.84 5.44
CA ARG A 4 -11.81 -10.12 5.33
C ARG A 4 -10.98 -8.89 5.68
N ILE A 5 -11.38 -7.73 5.16
CA ILE A 5 -10.75 -6.43 5.49
C ILE A 5 -10.84 -6.15 6.98
N LEU A 6 -12.00 -6.42 7.59
CA LEU A 6 -12.23 -6.24 9.02
C LEU A 6 -11.46 -7.22 9.89
N ALA A 7 -11.15 -8.42 9.38
CA ALA A 7 -10.38 -9.43 10.09
C ALA A 7 -8.86 -9.16 10.10
N GLU A 8 -8.36 -8.20 9.33
CA GLU A 8 -6.93 -7.87 9.31
C GLU A 8 -6.48 -7.26 10.64
N ASN A 9 -5.27 -7.57 11.08
CA ASN A 9 -4.71 -6.96 12.29
C ASN A 9 -3.94 -5.68 11.95
N ARG A 10 -4.46 -4.51 12.33
CA ARG A 10 -3.87 -3.21 11.93
C ARG A 10 -2.51 -2.98 12.58
N ALA A 11 -2.33 -3.47 13.81
CA ALA A 11 -1.03 -3.40 14.48
C ALA A 11 0.06 -4.15 13.70
N GLU A 12 -0.26 -5.31 13.11
CA GLU A 12 0.70 -6.04 12.26
C GLU A 12 1.06 -5.25 10.99
N TRP A 13 0.09 -4.52 10.42
CA TRP A 13 0.34 -3.67 9.25
C TRP A 13 1.24 -2.47 9.61
N ASP A 14 1.03 -1.86 10.77
CA ASP A 14 1.88 -0.76 11.26
C ASP A 14 3.31 -1.24 11.53
N GLU A 15 3.48 -2.37 12.22
CA GLU A 15 4.79 -2.98 12.48
C GLU A 15 5.52 -3.34 11.19
N MET A 16 4.80 -3.92 10.23
CA MET A 16 5.32 -4.26 8.90
C MET A 16 5.78 -3.01 8.14
N LEU A 17 5.01 -1.93 8.16
CA LEU A 17 5.40 -0.67 7.52
C LEU A 17 6.69 -0.13 8.12
N VAL A 18 6.79 -0.09 9.46
CA VAL A 18 8.00 0.37 10.14
C VAL A 18 9.20 -0.48 9.75
N LEU A 19 9.04 -1.80 9.70
CA LEU A 19 10.09 -2.72 9.28
C LEU A 19 10.55 -2.45 7.84
N PHE A 20 9.61 -2.34 6.89
CA PHE A 20 9.95 -2.09 5.49
C PHE A 20 10.56 -0.72 5.27
N GLN A 21 10.10 0.31 5.97
CA GLN A 21 10.72 1.64 5.94
C GLN A 21 12.15 1.59 6.47
N SER A 22 12.39 0.91 7.61
CA SER A 22 13.72 0.75 8.18
C SER A 22 14.67 0.02 7.22
N GLN A 23 14.22 -1.11 6.66
CA GLN A 23 15.01 -1.88 5.69
C GLN A 23 15.27 -1.10 4.40
N ASN A 24 14.29 -0.35 3.92
CA ASN A 24 14.48 0.55 2.79
C ASN A 24 15.54 1.60 3.14
N MET A 25 15.46 2.25 4.31
CA MET A 25 16.45 3.25 4.72
C MET A 25 17.86 2.67 4.88
N GLN A 26 18.01 1.42 5.28
CA GLN A 26 19.30 0.73 5.40
C GLN A 26 19.90 0.36 4.03
N ALA A 27 19.05 0.01 3.05
CA ALA A 27 19.46 -0.22 1.67
C ALA A 27 19.81 1.11 0.98
N ARG A 28 20.95 1.70 1.33
CA ARG A 28 21.49 2.92 0.74
C ARG A 28 22.49 2.58 -0.37
N VAL A 29 22.47 3.40 -1.41
CA VAL A 29 23.55 3.42 -2.39
C VAL A 29 24.82 3.89 -1.65
N GLN A 30 25.83 3.04 -1.58
CA GLN A 30 27.09 3.37 -0.92
C GLN A 30 27.86 4.41 -1.73
N ARG A 31 28.71 5.20 -1.05
CA ARG A 31 29.56 6.21 -1.71
C ARG A 31 30.71 5.57 -2.50
N GLU A 32 31.19 4.42 -2.05
CA GLU A 32 32.16 3.60 -2.77
C GLU A 32 31.42 2.49 -3.53
N ASN A 33 31.53 2.50 -4.85
CA ASN A 33 30.95 1.47 -5.71
C ASN A 33 32.01 0.40 -5.99
N SER A 34 31.90 -0.74 -5.31
CA SER A 34 32.65 -1.95 -5.65
C SER A 34 31.67 -3.02 -6.15
N THR A 35 32.19 -4.05 -6.84
CA THR A 35 31.36 -5.18 -7.29
C THR A 35 30.60 -5.82 -6.11
N GLU A 36 31.24 -5.90 -4.95
CA GLU A 36 30.69 -6.51 -3.74
C GLU A 36 29.57 -5.64 -3.14
N THR A 37 29.81 -4.33 -2.94
CA THR A 37 28.80 -3.43 -2.36
C THR A 37 27.57 -3.27 -3.25
N LEU A 38 27.76 -3.34 -4.58
CA LEU A 38 26.67 -3.34 -5.54
C LEU A 38 25.89 -4.68 -5.53
N HIS A 39 26.57 -5.81 -5.35
CA HIS A 39 25.91 -7.11 -5.24
C HIS A 39 25.05 -7.20 -3.97
N GLU A 40 25.58 -6.79 -2.82
CA GLU A 40 24.85 -6.74 -1.56
C GLU A 40 23.60 -5.86 -1.67
N LEU A 41 23.73 -4.67 -2.25
CA LEU A 41 22.61 -3.77 -2.49
C LEU A 41 21.55 -4.43 -3.40
N ASN A 42 21.96 -5.19 -4.43
CA ASN A 42 21.02 -5.89 -5.31
C ASN A 42 20.21 -6.93 -4.57
N VAL A 43 20.87 -7.77 -3.78
CA VAL A 43 20.22 -8.82 -3.00
C VAL A 43 19.28 -8.18 -1.97
N ALA A 44 19.73 -7.12 -1.29
CA ALA A 44 18.90 -6.41 -0.31
C ALA A 44 17.64 -5.79 -0.94
N LEU A 45 17.78 -5.08 -2.07
CA LEU A 45 16.66 -4.45 -2.77
C LEU A 45 15.68 -5.49 -3.35
N ALA A 46 16.18 -6.57 -3.93
CA ALA A 46 15.34 -7.65 -4.46
C ALA A 46 14.55 -8.34 -3.34
N ASN A 47 15.23 -8.74 -2.26
CA ASN A 47 14.58 -9.37 -1.11
C ASN A 47 13.54 -8.45 -0.46
N LEU A 48 13.84 -7.15 -0.36
CA LEU A 48 12.88 -6.18 0.17
C LEU A 48 11.67 -6.02 -0.78
N TYR A 49 11.91 -5.92 -2.09
CA TYR A 49 10.85 -5.79 -3.08
C TYR A 49 9.89 -6.98 -3.03
N ASP A 50 10.42 -8.21 -3.03
CA ASP A 50 9.62 -9.44 -2.99
C ASP A 50 8.76 -9.54 -1.72
N ARG A 51 9.23 -8.97 -0.61
CA ARG A 51 8.48 -8.91 0.65
C ARG A 51 7.44 -7.80 0.67
N VAL A 52 7.72 -6.64 0.10
CA VAL A 52 6.80 -5.48 0.07
C VAL A 52 5.65 -5.69 -0.91
N MET A 53 5.92 -6.26 -2.07
CA MET A 53 4.95 -6.35 -3.18
C MET A 53 3.64 -7.07 -2.84
N PRO A 54 3.63 -8.20 -2.11
CA PRO A 54 2.39 -8.84 -1.70
C PRO A 54 1.50 -7.92 -0.83
N TYR A 55 2.10 -7.18 0.11
CA TYR A 55 1.35 -6.24 0.96
C TYR A 55 0.86 -5.05 0.14
N HIS A 56 1.67 -4.52 -0.78
CA HIS A 56 1.26 -3.44 -1.68
C HIS A 56 0.05 -3.84 -2.52
N GLY A 57 0.10 -5.02 -3.14
CA GLY A 57 -1.02 -5.55 -3.93
C GLY A 57 -2.28 -5.77 -3.10
N LYS A 58 -2.11 -6.29 -1.87
CA LYS A 58 -3.22 -6.51 -0.93
C LYS A 58 -3.86 -5.20 -0.46
N ALA A 59 -3.06 -4.21 -0.06
CA ALA A 59 -3.54 -2.89 0.34
C ALA A 59 -4.30 -2.19 -0.80
N ARG A 60 -3.75 -2.25 -2.02
CA ARG A 60 -4.43 -1.73 -3.22
C ARG A 60 -5.79 -2.40 -3.44
N ALA A 61 -5.83 -3.73 -3.36
CA ALA A 61 -7.07 -4.48 -3.55
C ALA A 61 -8.13 -4.10 -2.52
N TYR A 62 -7.74 -3.86 -1.26
CA TYR A 62 -8.64 -3.45 -0.19
C TYR A 62 -9.12 -2.00 -0.34
N LYS A 63 -8.21 -1.06 -0.62
CA LYS A 63 -8.55 0.33 -0.96
C LYS A 63 -9.58 0.38 -2.09
N ASP A 64 -9.29 -0.25 -3.23
CA ASP A 64 -10.16 -0.22 -4.40
C ASP A 64 -11.50 -0.94 -4.15
N ALA A 65 -11.49 -1.98 -3.29
CA ALA A 65 -12.70 -2.68 -2.89
C ALA A 65 -13.61 -1.82 -2.00
N LEU A 66 -13.05 -1.02 -1.10
CA LEU A 66 -13.78 -0.07 -0.25
C LEU A 66 -14.34 1.08 -1.08
N GLU A 67 -13.55 1.66 -1.99
CA GLU A 67 -14.02 2.68 -2.93
C GLU A 67 -15.24 2.21 -3.73
N ARG A 68 -15.18 0.99 -4.29
CA ARG A 68 -16.32 0.40 -5.01
C ARG A 68 -17.50 0.08 -4.10
N LEU A 69 -17.27 -0.23 -2.83
CA LEU A 69 -18.35 -0.49 -1.89
C LEU A 69 -19.07 0.82 -1.54
N ILE A 70 -18.32 1.86 -1.17
CA ILE A 70 -18.84 3.18 -0.85
C ILE A 70 -19.64 3.75 -2.03
N ASP A 71 -19.10 3.70 -3.25
CA ASP A 71 -19.79 4.19 -4.44
C ASP A 71 -21.12 3.45 -4.69
N ARG A 72 -21.12 2.12 -4.53
CA ARG A 72 -22.34 1.31 -4.66
C ARG A 72 -23.36 1.59 -3.55
N THR A 73 -22.91 1.76 -2.30
CA THR A 73 -23.80 2.08 -1.18
C THR A 73 -24.46 3.44 -1.38
N ILE A 74 -23.69 4.45 -1.78
CA ILE A 74 -24.21 5.80 -2.03
C ILE A 74 -25.20 5.82 -3.20
N LYS A 75 -24.84 5.18 -4.33
CA LYS A 75 -25.71 5.14 -5.52
C LYS A 75 -26.92 4.22 -5.36
N GLY A 76 -26.79 3.18 -4.55
CA GLY A 76 -27.85 2.23 -4.26
C GLY A 76 -28.92 2.79 -3.32
N TYR A 77 -28.61 3.85 -2.57
CA TYR A 77 -29.55 4.49 -1.68
C TYR A 77 -30.56 5.34 -2.47
N ASN A 78 -31.79 4.83 -2.55
CA ASN A 78 -32.85 5.43 -3.37
C ASN A 78 -33.89 6.21 -2.56
N GLU A 79 -33.80 6.21 -1.24
CA GLU A 79 -34.73 6.93 -0.37
C GLU A 79 -34.35 8.41 -0.28
N GLY A 80 -35.30 9.30 -0.54
CA GLY A 80 -35.08 10.75 -0.47
C GLY A 80 -35.90 11.53 -1.49
N LYS A 81 -36.26 12.76 -1.13
CA LYS A 81 -37.13 13.63 -1.95
C LYS A 81 -36.46 14.13 -3.24
N ASN A 82 -35.13 14.13 -3.30
CA ASN A 82 -34.33 14.56 -4.44
C ASN A 82 -32.96 13.85 -4.44
N GLU A 83 -32.16 14.05 -5.48
CA GLU A 83 -30.84 13.42 -5.64
C GLU A 83 -29.85 13.77 -4.52
N ALA A 84 -29.85 15.02 -4.06
CA ALA A 84 -28.98 15.45 -2.95
C ALA A 84 -29.33 14.73 -1.64
N ALA A 85 -30.62 14.58 -1.33
CA ALA A 85 -31.09 13.86 -0.15
C ALA A 85 -30.74 12.36 -0.22
N ARG A 86 -30.90 11.74 -1.40
CA ARG A 86 -30.48 10.35 -1.63
C ARG A 86 -28.98 10.16 -1.41
N ARG A 87 -28.17 11.04 -2.00
CA ARG A 87 -26.72 11.00 -1.81
C ARG A 87 -26.33 11.18 -0.34
N SER A 88 -26.96 12.11 0.38
CA SER A 88 -26.69 12.34 1.81
C SER A 88 -27.08 11.13 2.67
N GLY A 89 -28.22 10.49 2.39
CA GLY A 89 -28.63 9.28 3.10
C GLY A 89 -27.70 8.10 2.83
N GLY A 90 -27.24 7.95 1.59
CA GLY A 90 -26.21 6.98 1.23
C GLY A 90 -24.88 7.21 1.95
N ILE A 91 -24.47 8.46 2.14
CA ILE A 91 -23.28 8.81 2.96
C ILE A 91 -23.48 8.42 4.42
N GLN A 92 -24.66 8.68 5.00
CA GLN A 92 -24.95 8.26 6.37
C GLN A 92 -24.91 6.74 6.52
N LEU A 93 -25.47 6.01 5.53
CA LEU A 93 -25.42 4.55 5.50
C LEU A 93 -23.98 4.02 5.42
N CYS A 94 -23.08 4.71 4.72
CA CYS A 94 -21.65 4.35 4.72
C CYS A 94 -20.97 4.57 6.09
N ARG A 95 -21.41 5.54 6.88
CA ARG A 95 -20.86 5.80 8.23
C ARG A 95 -21.32 4.77 9.25
N GLU A 96 -22.52 4.23 9.06
CA GLU A 96 -23.16 3.24 9.94
C GLU A 96 -23.36 1.91 9.19
N TYR A 97 -22.35 1.49 8.41
CA TYR A 97 -22.49 0.34 7.54
C TYR A 97 -22.53 -0.95 8.35
N VAL A 98 -23.63 -1.70 8.22
CA VAL A 98 -23.83 -2.96 8.94
C VAL A 98 -23.19 -4.10 8.17
N VAL A 99 -22.26 -4.80 8.83
CA VAL A 99 -21.65 -6.04 8.35
C VAL A 99 -22.26 -7.20 9.11
N HIS A 100 -23.04 -8.02 8.40
CA HIS A 100 -23.62 -9.24 8.96
C HIS A 100 -22.56 -10.36 9.01
N TYR A 101 -22.38 -10.94 10.18
CA TYR A 101 -21.67 -12.19 10.43
C TYR A 101 -22.69 -13.29 10.71
N PRO A 102 -22.31 -14.59 10.64
CA PRO A 102 -23.26 -15.68 10.87
C PRO A 102 -24.05 -15.59 12.18
N ASN A 103 -23.46 -15.03 13.24
CA ASN A 103 -24.06 -14.96 14.59
C ASN A 103 -24.03 -13.55 15.22
N SER A 104 -23.65 -12.52 14.47
CA SER A 104 -23.51 -11.16 15.00
C SER A 104 -23.60 -10.10 13.91
N GLU A 105 -23.82 -8.86 14.31
CA GLU A 105 -23.72 -7.70 13.44
C GLU A 105 -22.61 -6.80 13.98
N TYR A 106 -21.88 -6.20 13.04
CA TYR A 106 -20.85 -5.22 13.35
C TYR A 106 -21.11 -3.98 12.52
N VAL A 107 -21.16 -2.82 13.18
CA VAL A 107 -21.29 -1.54 12.51
C VAL A 107 -19.90 -0.96 12.32
N CYS A 108 -19.59 -0.53 11.11
CA CYS A 108 -18.36 0.18 10.81
C CYS A 108 -18.59 1.40 9.94
N ASN A 109 -17.66 2.35 10.05
CA ASN A 109 -17.57 3.47 9.12
C ASN A 109 -16.70 3.06 7.93
N LEU A 110 -17.29 3.02 6.74
CA LEU A 110 -16.57 2.66 5.52
C LEU A 110 -15.52 3.70 5.12
N PHE A 111 -15.73 4.98 5.46
CA PHE A 111 -14.78 6.04 5.13
C PHE A 111 -13.51 5.92 5.96
N ASP A 112 -13.65 5.68 7.28
CA ASP A 112 -12.49 5.48 8.16
C ASP A 112 -11.68 4.27 7.69
N LEU A 113 -12.36 3.17 7.35
CA LEU A 113 -11.68 2.00 6.76
C LEU A 113 -11.00 2.33 5.43
N GLN A 114 -11.64 3.12 4.56
CA GLN A 114 -11.03 3.52 3.30
C GLN A 114 -9.76 4.33 3.54
N ASP A 115 -9.80 5.28 4.47
CA ASP A 115 -8.67 6.15 4.81
C ASP A 115 -7.50 5.33 5.37
N ASP A 116 -7.77 4.37 6.26
CA ASP A 116 -6.75 3.45 6.80
C ASP A 116 -6.05 2.68 5.67
N TRP A 117 -6.81 2.05 4.76
CA TRP A 117 -6.24 1.24 3.68
C TRP A 117 -5.61 2.08 2.57
N ALA A 118 -6.11 3.29 2.35
CA ALA A 118 -5.47 4.26 1.47
C ALA A 118 -4.11 4.67 2.04
N PHE A 119 -4.02 4.95 3.33
CA PHE A 119 -2.77 5.22 4.02
C PHE A 119 -1.76 4.08 3.85
N TYR A 120 -2.14 2.84 4.16
CA TYR A 120 -1.24 1.69 3.97
C TYR A 120 -0.76 1.54 2.53
N PHE A 121 -1.68 1.69 1.57
CA PHE A 121 -1.33 1.64 0.15
C PHE A 121 -0.32 2.73 -0.23
N GLU A 122 -0.56 3.98 0.17
CA GLU A 122 0.32 5.11 -0.16
C GLU A 122 1.72 4.97 0.45
N GLN A 123 1.81 4.50 1.70
CA GLN A 123 3.09 4.23 2.36
C GLN A 123 3.87 3.12 1.65
N LEU A 124 3.22 2.01 1.32
CA LEU A 124 3.85 0.91 0.58
C LEU A 124 4.25 1.35 -0.83
N ASP A 125 3.43 2.16 -1.49
CA ASP A 125 3.70 2.67 -2.83
C ASP A 125 4.91 3.62 -2.84
N ALA A 126 5.06 4.45 -1.81
CA ALA A 126 6.26 5.25 -1.60
C ALA A 126 7.52 4.38 -1.40
N ILE A 127 7.44 3.31 -0.62
CA ILE A 127 8.54 2.35 -0.43
C ILE A 127 8.91 1.68 -1.77
N VAL A 128 7.92 1.17 -2.51
CA VAL A 128 8.13 0.56 -3.83
C VAL A 128 8.80 1.53 -4.80
N ARG A 129 8.34 2.78 -4.88
CA ARG A 129 8.98 3.82 -5.69
C ARG A 129 10.43 4.07 -5.27
N SER A 130 10.69 4.14 -3.97
CA SER A 130 12.04 4.32 -3.42
C SER A 130 12.98 3.16 -3.80
N ILE A 131 12.50 1.91 -3.71
CA ILE A 131 13.25 0.73 -4.14
C ILE A 131 13.59 0.80 -5.63
N ARG A 132 12.60 1.16 -6.48
CA ARG A 132 12.82 1.33 -7.93
C ARG A 132 13.86 2.40 -8.23
N PHE A 133 13.75 3.57 -7.61
CA PHE A 133 14.72 4.65 -7.76
C PHE A 133 16.16 4.21 -7.41
N LYS A 134 16.32 3.42 -6.33
CA LYS A 134 17.63 2.89 -5.93
C LYS A 134 18.15 1.84 -6.90
N SER A 135 17.28 1.00 -7.45
CA SER A 135 17.63 0.05 -8.51
C SER A 135 18.12 0.78 -9.76
N ASP A 136 17.46 1.87 -10.16
CA ASP A 136 17.84 2.68 -11.32
C ASP A 136 19.19 3.38 -11.10
N ALA A 137 19.40 3.98 -9.91
CA ALA A 137 20.68 4.58 -9.54
C ALA A 137 21.84 3.58 -9.62
N LYS A 138 21.59 2.31 -9.24
CA LYS A 138 22.56 1.23 -9.37
C LYS A 138 22.89 0.90 -10.83
N ILE A 139 21.93 0.92 -11.76
CA ILE A 139 22.20 0.72 -13.19
C ILE A 139 23.18 1.79 -13.71
N THR A 140 22.97 3.04 -13.30
CA THR A 140 23.86 4.15 -13.62
C THR A 140 25.27 3.92 -13.05
N ASN A 141 25.40 3.53 -11.77
CA ASN A 141 26.70 3.28 -11.14
C ASN A 141 27.45 2.10 -11.79
N ASN A 142 26.75 1.01 -12.13
CA ASN A 142 27.35 -0.12 -12.85
C ASN A 142 27.88 0.31 -14.23
N SER A 143 27.14 1.17 -14.92
CA SER A 143 27.53 1.66 -16.24
C SER A 143 28.79 2.53 -16.17
N LEU A 144 28.90 3.38 -15.13
CA LEU A 144 30.09 4.19 -14.87
C LEU A 144 31.32 3.34 -14.54
N LEU A 145 31.19 2.34 -13.66
CA LEU A 145 32.31 1.44 -13.32
C LEU A 145 32.84 0.69 -14.55
N ASN A 146 31.95 0.25 -15.44
CA ASN A 146 32.36 -0.43 -16.67
C ASN A 146 33.07 0.52 -17.64
N LEU A 147 32.66 1.78 -17.71
CA LEU A 147 33.38 2.80 -18.49
C LEU A 147 34.77 3.07 -17.91
N GLU A 148 34.90 3.21 -16.59
CA GLU A 148 36.20 3.39 -15.92
C GLU A 148 37.14 2.21 -16.16
N ARG A 149 36.64 0.97 -16.13
CA ARG A 149 37.43 -0.24 -16.44
C ARG A 149 37.85 -0.33 -17.91
N ASN A 150 37.05 0.20 -18.83
CA ASN A 150 37.38 0.19 -20.26
C ASN A 150 38.32 1.33 -20.66
N LEU A 151 38.48 2.35 -19.81
CA LEU A 151 39.38 3.49 -20.01
C LEU A 151 40.77 3.30 -19.39
N MET A 152 40.94 2.29 -18.51
CA MET A 152 42.23 1.83 -17.96
C MET A 152 42.80 0.68 -18.78
#